data_AF-A0A9D6QFH5-F1
#
_entry.id   AF-A0A9D6QFH5-F1
#
_cell.length_a   1.000
_cell.length_b   1.000
_cell.length_c   1.000
_cell.angle_alpha   90.00
_cell.angle_beta   90.00
_cell.angle_gamma   90.00
#
_symmetry.space_group_name_H-M   'P 1'
#
loop_
_entity.id
_entity.type
_entity.pdbx_description
1 polymer ?
#
loop_
_entity_poly.entity_id
_entity_poly.type
_entity_poly.pdbx_seq_one_letter_code
_entity_poly.pdbx_strand_id
1 'polypeptide(L)'
;MEAVITIEKKECRVTLSRAAQEAMNCRTTPLVAEVVVTLACCIRKVLNFREPQNDERLYFVSPLLAVALVSAEHRAHEADTACSLPPIKNWGAIAPRWLTIDFRNGQWVGDFGFGGAKPT
;
A
#
# COMPACT_ATOMS: atom_id res chain seq x y z
N MET A 1 4.86 -15.76 -4.06
CA MET A 1 3.62 -15.90 -3.28
C MET A 1 2.61 -14.99 -3.90
N GLU A 2 1.39 -15.48 -4.07
CA GLU A 2 0.26 -14.66 -4.52
C GLU A 2 -0.90 -14.85 -3.54
N ALA A 3 -1.59 -13.77 -3.22
CA ALA A 3 -2.77 -13.77 -2.38
C ALA A 3 -3.82 -12.82 -2.96
N VAL A 4 -5.10 -13.07 -2.66
CA VAL A 4 -6.20 -12.17 -3.00
C VAL A 4 -6.88 -11.73 -1.70
N ILE A 5 -7.01 -10.42 -1.52
CA ILE A 5 -7.70 -9.81 -0.38
C ILE A 5 -8.81 -8.89 -0.84
N THR A 6 -9.75 -8.58 0.06
CA THR A 6 -10.83 -7.63 -0.20
C THR A 6 -10.50 -6.28 0.41
N ILE A 7 -10.34 -5.26 -0.43
CA ILE A 7 -10.13 -3.86 -0.02
C ILE A 7 -11.35 -3.06 -0.49
N GLU A 8 -12.05 -2.40 0.42
CA GLU A 8 -13.23 -1.58 0.10
C GLU A 8 -14.26 -2.30 -0.80
N LYS A 9 -14.57 -3.56 -0.46
CA LYS A 9 -15.50 -4.44 -1.20
C LYS A 9 -15.03 -4.81 -2.63
N LYS A 10 -13.76 -4.57 -2.96
CA LYS A 10 -13.14 -4.93 -4.23
C LYS A 10 -12.01 -5.93 -3.99
N GLU A 11 -11.92 -6.94 -4.86
CA GLU A 11 -10.77 -7.84 -4.87
C GLU A 11 -9.50 -7.09 -5.28
N CYS A 12 -8.42 -7.43 -4.58
CA CYS A 12 -7.08 -6.94 -4.79
C CYS A 12 -6.08 -8.09 -4.77
N ARG A 13 -5.34 -8.27 -5.86
CA ARG A 13 -4.29 -9.30 -5.99
C ARG A 13 -2.97 -8.78 -5.46
N VAL A 14 -2.37 -9.48 -4.50
CA VAL A 14 -1.07 -9.13 -3.92
C VAL A 14 -0.05 -10.17 -4.31
N THR A 15 0.98 -9.75 -5.05
CA THR A 15 2.07 -10.62 -5.51
C THR A 15 3.37 -10.21 -4.83
N LEU A 16 4.03 -11.18 -4.19
CA LEU A 16 5.38 -11.02 -3.65
C LEU A 16 6.37 -11.72 -4.56
N SER A 17 7.46 -11.01 -4.89
CA SER A 17 8.64 -11.61 -5.51
C SER A 17 9.25 -12.70 -4.62
N ARG A 18 10.19 -13.49 -5.16
CA ARG A 18 10.93 -14.46 -4.36
C ARG A 18 11.73 -13.78 -3.24
N ALA A 19 12.45 -12.70 -3.55
CA ALA A 19 13.23 -11.96 -2.56
C ALA A 19 12.35 -11.36 -1.46
N ALA A 20 11.16 -10.85 -1.80
CA ALA A 20 10.19 -10.37 -0.81
C ALA A 20 9.67 -11.49 0.10
N GLN A 21 9.45 -12.69 -0.42
CA GLN A 21 9.04 -13.84 0.42
C GLN A 21 10.14 -14.23 1.39
N GLU A 22 11.38 -14.33 0.91
CA GLU A 22 12.54 -14.65 1.76
C GLU A 22 12.71 -13.59 2.85
N ALA A 23 12.60 -12.31 2.50
CA ALA A 23 12.64 -11.21 3.46
C ALA A 23 11.47 -11.25 4.46
N MET A 24 10.25 -11.57 4.02
CA MET A 24 9.08 -11.72 4.90
C MET A 24 9.27 -12.85 5.93
N ASN A 25 9.87 -13.97 5.53
CA ASN A 25 10.10 -15.11 6.41
C ASN A 25 11.12 -14.81 7.52
N CYS A 26 12.00 -13.84 7.32
CA CYS A 26 12.95 -13.39 8.34
C CYS A 26 12.35 -12.35 9.31
N ARG A 27 11.12 -11.87 9.09
CA ARG A 27 10.51 -10.85 9.95
C ARG A 27 9.84 -11.47 11.16
N THR A 28 9.98 -10.80 12.30
CA THR A 28 9.22 -11.06 13.53
C THR A 28 8.15 -10.00 13.80
N THR A 29 8.20 -8.86 13.10
CA THR A 29 7.24 -7.76 13.22
C THR A 29 6.40 -7.61 11.95
N PRO A 30 5.11 -7.22 12.08
CA PRO A 30 4.26 -6.96 10.92
C PRO A 30 4.83 -5.86 10.01
N LEU A 31 4.58 -5.98 8.71
CA LEU A 31 4.88 -5.00 7.69
C LEU A 31 3.57 -4.46 7.12
N VAL A 32 3.46 -3.14 7.02
CA VAL A 32 2.35 -2.46 6.36
C VAL A 32 2.84 -1.92 5.02
N ALA A 33 2.18 -2.35 3.94
CA ALA A 33 2.31 -1.75 2.61
C ALA A 33 1.27 -0.62 2.50
N GLU A 34 1.74 0.62 2.54
CA GLU A 34 0.89 1.80 2.48
C GLU A 34 0.65 2.24 1.04
N VAL A 35 -0.59 2.19 0.62
CA VAL A 35 -1.05 2.69 -0.67
C VAL A 35 -1.34 4.17 -0.51
N VAL A 36 -0.39 4.99 -0.95
CA VAL A 36 -0.51 6.45 -0.92
C VAL A 36 -0.97 6.96 -2.28
N VAL A 37 -2.08 7.70 -2.26
CA VAL A 37 -2.63 8.36 -3.44
C VAL A 37 -2.64 9.86 -3.21
N THR A 38 -2.07 10.60 -4.17
CA THR A 38 -2.13 12.07 -4.20
C THR A 38 -2.93 12.52 -5.40
N LEU A 39 -3.95 13.34 -5.17
CA LEU A 39 -4.77 13.95 -6.22
C LEU A 39 -4.46 15.45 -6.30
N ALA A 40 -3.33 15.82 -6.92
CA ALA A 40 -2.92 17.22 -7.07
C ALA A 40 -2.52 17.48 -8.52
N CYS A 41 -3.43 18.04 -9.34
CA CYS A 41 -3.36 18.25 -10.81
C CYS A 41 -2.99 17.02 -11.68
N CYS A 42 -2.22 16.07 -11.16
CA CYS A 42 -1.91 14.75 -11.65
C CYS A 42 -2.08 13.73 -10.50
N ILE A 43 -2.38 12.48 -10.85
CA ILE A 43 -2.48 11.40 -9.87
C ILE A 43 -1.07 10.85 -9.62
N ARG A 44 -0.60 10.94 -8.37
CA ARG A 44 0.63 10.26 -7.93
C ARG A 44 0.27 9.03 -7.11
N LYS A 45 0.98 7.93 -7.39
CA LYS A 45 0.86 6.64 -6.69
C LYS A 45 2.20 6.31 -6.05
N VAL A 46 2.21 6.02 -4.76
CA VAL A 46 3.42 5.60 -4.04
C VAL A 46 3.06 4.46 -3.10
N LEU A 47 3.81 3.37 -3.16
CA LEU A 47 3.72 2.28 -2.19
C LEU A 47 4.86 2.45 -1.18
N ASN A 48 4.53 2.82 0.06
CA ASN A 48 5.50 2.87 1.15
C ASN A 48 5.43 1.60 2.00
N PHE A 49 6.46 1.38 2.81
CA PHE A 49 6.56 0.25 3.70
C PHE A 49 6.99 0.72 5.07
N ARG A 50 6.23 0.34 6.10
CA ARG A 50 6.50 0.71 7.50
C ARG A 50 5.92 -0.30 8.47
N GLU A 51 6.16 -0.06 9.76
CA GLU A 51 5.50 -0.80 10.84
C GLU A 51 4.06 -0.31 11.05
N PRO A 52 3.17 -1.15 11.62
CA PRO A 52 1.79 -0.76 11.90
C PRO A 52 1.73 0.39 12.91
N GLN A 53 0.79 1.31 12.67
CA GLN A 53 0.48 2.41 13.58
C GLN A 53 -0.85 2.15 14.27
N ASN A 54 -1.08 2.81 15.41
CA ASN A 54 -2.37 2.69 16.10
C ASN A 54 -3.48 3.38 15.30
N ASP A 55 -4.70 2.84 15.38
CA ASP A 55 -5.95 3.40 14.81
C ASP A 55 -6.02 3.49 13.28
N GLU A 56 -5.19 2.75 12.53
CA GLU A 56 -5.32 2.64 11.07
C GLU A 56 -6.17 1.44 10.64
N ARG A 57 -6.88 1.57 9.51
CA ARG A 57 -7.63 0.47 8.91
C ARG A 57 -6.70 -0.40 8.07
N LEU A 58 -6.44 -1.60 8.56
CA LEU A 58 -5.58 -2.60 7.90
C LEU A 58 -6.38 -3.66 7.16
N TYR A 59 -5.90 -4.02 5.97
CA TYR A 59 -6.37 -5.16 5.19
C TYR A 59 -5.26 -6.23 5.19
N PHE A 60 -5.43 -7.28 5.99
CA PHE A 60 -4.41 -8.31 6.17
C PHE A 60 -4.29 -9.23 4.96
N VAL A 61 -3.07 -9.35 4.43
CA VAL A 61 -2.67 -10.34 3.40
C VAL A 61 -2.18 -11.62 4.07
N SER A 62 -1.51 -11.48 5.22
CA SER A 62 -1.06 -12.55 6.10
C SER A 62 -0.93 -11.99 7.52
N PRO A 63 -0.64 -12.80 8.56
CA PRO A 63 -0.42 -12.29 9.92
C PRO A 63 0.70 -11.23 10.03
N LEU A 64 1.68 -11.24 9.11
CA LEU A 64 2.81 -10.31 9.12
C LEU A 64 2.80 -9.31 7.96
N LEU A 65 1.79 -9.33 7.10
CA LEU A 65 1.69 -8.38 5.99
C LEU A 65 0.28 -7.82 5.89
N ALA A 66 0.16 -6.51 5.99
CA ALA A 66 -1.10 -5.80 5.81
C ALA A 66 -0.96 -4.68 4.77
N VAL A 67 -2.10 -4.26 4.22
CA VAL A 67 -2.21 -3.09 3.35
C VAL A 67 -2.98 -2.00 4.09
N ALA A 68 -2.53 -0.76 3.98
CA ALA A 68 -3.23 0.42 4.48
C ALA A 68 -3.51 1.39 3.32
N LEU A 69 -4.67 2.06 3.35
CA LEU A 69 -5.01 3.10 2.39
C LEU A 69 -4.79 4.46 3.05
N VAL A 70 -3.88 5.26 2.48
CA VAL A 70 -3.51 6.56 3.05
C VAL A 70 -3.63 7.63 1.98
N SER A 71 -4.34 8.70 2.31
CA SER A 71 -4.45 9.86 1.44
C SER A 71 -3.32 10.83 1.81
N ALA A 72 -2.66 11.40 0.80
CA ALA A 72 -1.35 12.05 0.97
C ALA A 72 -1.35 13.27 1.93
N GLU A 73 -2.50 13.90 2.15
CA GLU A 73 -2.67 14.99 3.12
C GLU A 73 -2.39 14.55 4.58
N HIS A 74 -2.56 13.27 4.91
CA HIS A 74 -2.21 12.75 6.23
C HIS A 74 -0.69 12.66 6.49
N ARG A 75 0.15 12.89 5.46
CA ARG A 75 1.62 12.91 5.61
C ARG A 75 2.19 14.33 5.70
N ALA A 76 1.39 15.37 5.45
CA ALA A 76 1.85 16.77 5.43
C ALA A 76 2.05 17.38 6.83
N HIS A 77 2.09 16.57 7.89
CA HIS A 77 2.24 17.08 9.25
C HIS A 77 3.71 17.39 9.64
N GLU A 78 4.69 17.16 8.75
CA GLU A 78 6.12 17.43 9.03
C GLU A 78 6.83 18.35 8.03
N ALA A 79 6.16 18.85 6.99
CA ALA A 79 6.76 19.83 6.08
C ALA A 79 5.73 20.85 5.60
N ASP A 80 5.96 22.11 5.99
CA ASP A 80 5.39 23.38 5.54
C ASP A 80 4.02 23.42 4.82
N THR A 81 3.17 24.26 5.40
CA THR A 81 1.84 24.68 4.98
C THR A 81 1.74 25.06 3.49
N ALA A 82 0.78 24.48 2.73
CA ALA A 82 -0.03 25.16 1.68
C ALA A 82 -0.86 24.24 0.75
N CYS A 83 -0.87 22.92 0.90
CA CYS A 83 -1.75 22.05 0.10
C CYS A 83 -2.46 21.02 0.98
N SER A 84 -3.47 21.49 1.71
CA SER A 84 -4.52 20.61 2.23
C SER A 84 -5.29 20.07 1.02
N LEU A 85 -4.81 18.96 0.46
CA LEU A 85 -5.58 18.22 -0.53
C LEU A 85 -6.80 17.66 0.19
N PRO A 86 -7.99 17.70 -0.44
CA PRO A 86 -9.19 17.20 0.20
C PRO A 86 -9.04 15.70 0.45
N PRO A 87 -9.47 15.21 1.62
CA PRO A 87 -9.30 13.81 1.93
C PRO A 87 -10.09 12.92 0.99
N ILE A 88 -9.52 11.77 0.65
CA ILE A 88 -10.21 10.76 -0.13
C ILE A 88 -11.38 10.21 0.70
N LYS A 89 -12.60 10.61 0.34
CA LYS A 89 -13.83 10.14 0.99
C LYS A 89 -14.36 8.83 0.42
N ASN A 90 -14.07 8.52 -0.85
CA ASN A 90 -14.57 7.32 -1.53
C ASN A 90 -13.41 6.41 -1.96
N TRP A 91 -12.84 5.70 -0.99
CA TRP A 91 -11.81 4.70 -1.25
C TRP A 91 -12.32 3.55 -2.12
N GLY A 92 -13.62 3.24 -2.08
CA GLY A 92 -14.23 2.26 -2.97
C GLY A 92 -14.01 2.57 -4.47
N ALA A 93 -13.97 3.84 -4.87
CA ALA A 93 -13.71 4.22 -6.26
C ALA A 93 -12.25 3.97 -6.68
N ILE A 94 -11.31 4.17 -5.76
CA ILE A 94 -9.86 4.17 -6.03
C ILE A 94 -9.09 3.09 -5.26
N ALA A 95 -9.78 2.05 -4.78
CA ALA A 95 -9.11 0.93 -4.14
C ALA A 95 -8.24 0.20 -5.16
N PRO A 96 -7.01 -0.18 -4.80
CA PRO A 96 -6.13 -0.91 -5.69
C PRO A 96 -6.73 -2.28 -6.03
N ARG A 97 -6.52 -2.72 -7.27
CA ARG A 97 -6.89 -4.03 -7.80
C ARG A 97 -5.72 -5.01 -7.81
N TRP A 98 -4.50 -4.49 -7.79
CA TRP A 98 -3.30 -5.31 -7.65
C TRP A 98 -2.19 -4.52 -6.95
N LEU A 99 -1.31 -5.25 -6.25
CA LEU A 99 -0.06 -4.78 -5.66
C LEU A 99 1.04 -5.78 -6.00
N THR A 100 2.21 -5.26 -6.39
CA THR A 100 3.45 -6.04 -6.53
C THR A 100 4.45 -5.56 -5.48
N ILE A 101 4.95 -6.47 -4.64
CA ILE A 101 5.92 -6.19 -3.58
C ILE A 101 7.20 -6.98 -3.86
N ASP A 102 8.33 -6.29 -3.78
CA ASP A 102 9.67 -6.84 -3.98
C ASP A 102 10.61 -6.34 -2.87
N PHE A 103 11.75 -7.00 -2.73
CA PHE A 103 12.78 -6.65 -1.76
C PHE A 103 14.14 -6.67 -2.45
N ARG A 104 14.80 -5.52 -2.52
CA ARG A 104 16.10 -5.35 -3.19
C ARG A 104 16.98 -4.40 -2.42
N ASN A 105 18.28 -4.70 -2.34
CA ASN A 105 19.27 -3.88 -1.65
C ASN A 105 18.88 -3.51 -0.20
N GLY A 106 18.26 -4.45 0.53
CA GLY A 106 17.81 -4.22 1.91
C GLY A 106 16.56 -3.36 2.05
N GLN A 107 15.87 -3.03 0.94
CA GLN A 107 14.72 -2.14 0.93
C GLN A 107 13.50 -2.80 0.30
N TRP A 108 12.34 -2.57 0.91
CA TRP A 108 11.05 -2.92 0.34
C TRP A 108 10.70 -1.93 -0.77
N VAL A 109 10.29 -2.47 -1.91
CA VAL A 109 9.83 -1.69 -3.05
C VAL A 109 8.58 -2.33 -3.61
N GLY A 110 7.77 -1.54 -4.30
CA GLY A 110 6.59 -2.09 -4.93
C GLY A 110 5.78 -1.04 -5.64
N ASP A 111 4.64 -1.49 -6.15
CA ASP A 111 3.79 -0.71 -7.03
C ASP A 111 2.36 -1.26 -6.97
N PHE A 112 1.39 -0.46 -7.40
CA PHE A 112 -0.02 -0.81 -7.36
C PHE A 112 -0.83 -0.14 -8.47
N GLY A 113 -2.00 -0.69 -8.78
CA GLY A 113 -2.91 -0.12 -9.77
C GLY A 113 -4.38 -0.33 -9.46
N PHE A 114 -5.21 0.54 -10.02
CA PHE A 114 -6.66 0.60 -9.76
C PHE A 114 -7.51 -0.16 -10.81
N GLY A 115 -6.88 -0.66 -11.87
CA GLY A 115 -7.49 -1.44 -12.95
C GLY A 115 -6.54 -2.56 -13.39
N GLY A 116 -7.07 -3.61 -14.01
CA GLY A 116 -6.26 -4.71 -14.53
C GLY A 116 -5.32 -4.25 -15.66
N ALA A 117 -4.21 -4.91 -15.95
CA ALA A 117 -3.48 -5.93 -15.20
C ALA A 117 -2.10 -5.34 -14.81
N LYS A 118 -1.62 -5.60 -13.59
CA LYS A 118 -0.19 -5.88 -13.41
C LYS A 118 -0.05 -7.11 -12.55
N PRO A 119 -0.11 -8.25 -13.24
CA PRO A 119 0.84 -9.29 -12.93
C PRO A 119 1.39 -9.95 -14.22
N THR A 120 2.71 -9.86 -14.42
CA THR A 120 3.61 -11.03 -14.43
C THR A 120 4.81 -10.67 -13.57
#